data_AF-A0A7S6M766-F1
#
_entry.id   AF-A0A7S6M766-F1
#
_cell.length_a   1.000
_cell.length_b   1.000
_cell.length_c   1.000
_cell.angle_alpha   90.00
_cell.angle_beta   90.00
_cell.angle_gamma   90.00
#
_symmetry.space_group_name_H-M   'P 1'
#
loop_
_entity.id
_entity.type
_entity.pdbx_description
1 polymer ?
#
loop_
_entity_poly.entity_id
_entity_poly.type
_entity_poly.pdbx_seq_one_letter_code
_entity_poly.pdbx_strand_id
1 'polypeptide(L)'
;MSARIIPAVLIAGVLVGCAPATVSVDESVAAYVRLMMPRELRIQPYSFTRPISFANDGNPDAVEVVVAAFDQLEDPVKVFGTFHFELYERRPASSDPFGERIGFWPVTIDSHEALARYRDRSSPFFFCFPLKLENPPLRPGTYILNVRLMAPGGETLFDEYRLEFKGGRVPPPRPR
;
A
#
# COMPACT_ATOMS: atom_id res chain seq x y z
N MET A 1 74.05 -48.19 8.38
CA MET A 1 72.80 -47.70 8.97
C MET A 1 72.60 -46.26 8.51
N SER A 2 71.73 -46.02 7.53
CA SER A 2 71.57 -44.70 6.89
C SER A 2 70.14 -44.20 7.13
N ALA A 3 70.01 -43.13 7.90
CA ALA A 3 68.73 -42.49 8.22
C ALA A 3 68.22 -41.70 6.99
N ARG A 4 66.95 -41.89 6.63
CA ARG A 4 66.27 -41.10 5.59
C ARG A 4 65.21 -40.22 6.25
N ILE A 5 65.36 -38.91 6.07
CA ILE A 5 64.46 -37.86 6.52
C ILE A 5 63.36 -37.70 5.46
N ILE A 6 62.09 -37.78 5.87
CA ILE A 6 60.91 -37.57 5.01
C ILE A 6 60.45 -36.11 5.20
N PRO A 7 60.33 -35.29 4.14
CA PRO A 7 59.84 -33.93 4.27
C PRO A 7 58.31 -33.91 4.32
N ALA A 8 57.77 -33.17 5.28
CA ALA A 8 56.34 -32.91 5.41
C ALA A 8 55.85 -31.98 4.29
N VAL A 9 54.90 -32.48 3.50
CA VAL A 9 54.21 -31.72 2.45
C VAL A 9 53.12 -30.86 3.10
N LEU A 10 53.32 -29.54 3.07
CA LEU A 10 52.34 -28.54 3.48
C LEU A 10 51.27 -28.41 2.40
N ILE A 11 50.04 -28.86 2.69
CA ILE A 11 48.88 -28.66 1.83
C ILE A 11 48.31 -27.27 2.12
N ALA A 12 48.57 -26.32 1.22
CA ALA A 12 47.97 -24.98 1.26
C ALA A 12 46.53 -25.05 0.75
N GLY A 13 45.56 -24.86 1.65
CA GLY A 13 44.14 -24.75 1.31
C GLY A 13 43.83 -23.43 0.62
N VAL A 14 43.34 -23.49 -0.63
CA VAL A 14 42.82 -22.34 -1.36
C VAL A 14 41.36 -22.15 -0.96
N LEU A 15 41.10 -21.30 0.04
CA LEU A 15 39.77 -20.78 0.33
C LEU A 15 39.44 -19.68 -0.68
N VAL A 16 38.85 -20.06 -1.83
CA VAL A 16 38.24 -19.11 -2.76
C VAL A 16 36.94 -18.61 -2.13
N GLY A 17 37.02 -17.52 -1.38
CA GLY A 17 35.86 -16.79 -0.89
C GLY A 17 35.19 -16.07 -2.05
N CYS A 18 33.96 -16.47 -2.40
CA CYS A 18 33.07 -15.65 -3.22
C CYS A 18 32.77 -14.34 -2.46
N ALA A 19 33.46 -13.26 -2.80
CA ALA A 19 33.07 -11.94 -2.36
C ALA A 19 31.75 -11.56 -3.06
N PRO A 20 30.68 -11.20 -2.33
CA PRO A 20 29.46 -10.72 -2.95
C PRO A 20 29.78 -9.41 -3.68
N ALA A 21 29.48 -9.37 -4.98
CA ALA A 21 29.58 -8.14 -5.75
C ALA A 21 28.58 -7.13 -5.19
N THR A 22 29.07 -6.13 -4.46
CA THR A 22 28.27 -4.98 -4.05
C THR A 22 28.02 -4.12 -5.28
N VAL A 23 26.79 -4.15 -5.79
CA VAL A 23 26.35 -3.22 -6.83
C VAL A 23 26.29 -1.82 -6.21
N SER A 24 27.25 -0.96 -6.53
CA SER A 24 27.17 0.45 -6.15
C SER A 24 26.08 1.10 -6.99
N VAL A 25 24.94 1.42 -6.36
CA VAL A 25 23.94 2.28 -7.00
C VAL A 25 24.58 3.66 -7.18
N ASP A 26 24.60 4.15 -8.41
CA ASP A 26 25.07 5.51 -8.71
C ASP A 26 24.25 6.53 -7.90
N GLU A 27 24.92 7.46 -7.21
CA GLU A 27 24.26 8.48 -6.39
C GLU A 27 23.26 9.32 -7.20
N SER A 28 23.52 9.53 -8.49
CA SER A 28 22.59 10.22 -9.40
C SER A 28 21.28 9.44 -9.60
N VAL A 29 21.34 8.10 -9.68
CA VAL A 29 20.16 7.24 -9.77
C VAL A 29 19.40 7.27 -8.45
N ALA A 30 20.11 7.20 -7.31
CA ALA A 30 19.47 7.31 -6.00
C ALA A 30 18.80 8.67 -5.78
N ALA A 31 19.40 9.76 -6.26
CA ALA A 31 18.80 11.10 -6.23
C ALA A 31 17.55 11.18 -7.13
N TYR A 32 17.61 10.63 -8.34
CA TYR A 32 16.47 10.57 -9.25
C TYR A 32 15.30 9.76 -8.66
N VAL A 33 15.58 8.56 -8.11
CA VAL A 33 14.56 7.75 -7.45
C VAL A 33 13.92 8.53 -6.30
N ARG A 34 14.70 9.18 -5.45
CA ARG A 34 14.17 9.98 -4.32
C ARG A 34 13.28 11.14 -4.77
N LEU A 35 13.53 11.70 -5.96
CA LEU A 35 12.72 12.77 -6.56
C LEU A 35 11.38 12.25 -7.10
N MET A 36 11.36 11.05 -7.68
CA MET A 36 10.17 10.47 -8.33
C MET A 36 9.31 9.60 -7.39
N MET A 37 9.80 9.30 -6.18
CA MET A 37 9.08 8.46 -5.23
C MET A 37 7.94 9.23 -4.54
N PRO A 38 6.83 8.55 -4.22
CA PRO A 38 5.76 9.12 -3.41
C PRO A 38 6.25 9.76 -2.11
N ARG A 39 5.80 10.99 -1.85
CA ARG A 39 6.01 11.76 -0.61
C ARG A 39 4.73 12.04 0.15
N GLU A 40 3.60 12.02 -0.56
CA GLU A 40 2.30 12.23 0.03
C GLU A 40 1.31 11.22 -0.53
N LEU A 41 0.37 10.80 0.32
CA LEU A 41 -0.77 9.99 -0.05
C LEU A 41 -2.03 10.81 0.25
N ARG A 42 -2.98 10.86 -0.69
CA ARG A 42 -4.26 11.54 -0.49
C ARG A 42 -5.43 10.66 -0.89
N ILE A 43 -6.39 10.51 0.01
CA ILE A 43 -7.71 9.94 -0.23
C ILE A 43 -8.53 10.96 -1.03
N GLN A 44 -9.11 10.52 -2.14
CA GLN A 44 -9.91 11.37 -3.02
C GLN A 44 -11.34 11.50 -2.45
N PRO A 45 -11.80 12.71 -2.11
CA PRO A 45 -13.03 12.90 -1.32
C PRO A 45 -14.32 12.93 -2.16
N TYR A 46 -15.44 13.07 -1.44
CA TYR A 46 -16.81 13.41 -1.88
C TYR A 46 -17.48 12.44 -2.85
N SER A 47 -16.97 12.32 -4.07
CA SER A 47 -17.59 11.51 -5.13
C SER A 47 -16.84 10.23 -5.42
N PHE A 48 -15.59 10.13 -4.97
CA PHE A 48 -14.74 8.97 -5.25
C PHE A 48 -14.78 7.94 -4.12
N THR A 49 -14.37 8.31 -2.91
CA THR A 49 -14.36 7.37 -1.77
C THR A 49 -15.74 7.27 -1.12
N ARG A 50 -16.37 6.09 -1.18
CA ARG A 50 -17.78 5.90 -0.78
C ARG A 50 -18.16 4.43 -0.55
N PRO A 51 -19.27 4.14 0.18
CA PRO A 51 -19.86 2.81 0.21
C PRO A 51 -20.39 2.40 -1.19
N ILE A 52 -20.28 1.12 -1.52
CA ILE A 52 -20.69 0.53 -2.79
C ILE A 52 -21.36 -0.84 -2.57
N SER A 53 -22.06 -1.32 -3.59
CA SER A 53 -22.64 -2.66 -3.65
C SER A 53 -21.79 -3.56 -4.55
N PHE A 54 -20.89 -4.31 -3.93
CA PHE A 54 -20.03 -5.30 -4.56
C PHE A 54 -20.83 -6.42 -5.22
N ALA A 55 -21.91 -6.88 -4.58
CA ALA A 55 -22.83 -7.88 -5.15
C ALA A 55 -23.79 -7.32 -6.22
N ASN A 56 -23.79 -6.00 -6.47
CA ASN A 56 -24.68 -5.31 -7.40
C ASN A 56 -26.19 -5.50 -7.09
N ASP A 57 -26.54 -5.62 -5.82
CA ASP A 57 -27.92 -5.73 -5.30
C ASP A 57 -28.41 -4.43 -4.64
N GLY A 58 -27.55 -3.42 -4.56
CA GLY A 58 -27.78 -2.12 -3.93
C GLY A 58 -27.49 -2.07 -2.43
N ASN A 59 -27.10 -3.17 -1.79
CA ASN A 59 -26.71 -3.21 -0.38
C ASN A 59 -25.28 -2.68 -0.20
N PRO A 60 -24.99 -1.90 0.86
CA PRO A 60 -23.64 -1.39 1.13
C PRO A 60 -22.77 -2.46 1.78
N ASP A 61 -22.31 -3.42 0.98
CA ASP A 61 -21.49 -4.55 1.42
C ASP A 61 -19.97 -4.34 1.22
N ALA A 62 -19.58 -3.18 0.68
CA ALA A 62 -18.19 -2.79 0.49
C ALA A 62 -18.00 -1.27 0.57
N VAL A 63 -16.75 -0.84 0.72
CA VAL A 63 -16.33 0.56 0.59
C VAL A 63 -15.32 0.66 -0.55
N GLU A 64 -15.58 1.53 -1.51
CA GLU A 64 -14.61 1.88 -2.55
C GLU A 64 -13.75 3.03 -2.05
N VAL A 65 -12.46 2.76 -1.84
CA VAL A 65 -11.47 3.75 -1.45
C VAL A 65 -10.68 4.17 -2.66
N VAL A 66 -10.54 5.48 -2.86
CA VAL A 66 -9.71 6.01 -3.94
C VAL A 66 -8.62 6.88 -3.40
N VAL A 67 -7.41 6.61 -3.87
CA VAL A 67 -6.22 7.33 -3.45
C VAL A 67 -5.40 7.76 -4.66
N ALA A 68 -4.61 8.80 -4.44
CA ALA A 68 -3.53 9.23 -5.32
C ALA A 68 -2.30 9.46 -4.46
N ALA A 69 -1.12 9.22 -5.02
CA ALA A 69 0.13 9.60 -4.38
C ALA A 69 0.81 10.71 -5.18
N PHE A 70 1.55 11.56 -4.47
CA PHE A 70 2.22 12.72 -5.02
C PHE A 70 3.69 12.69 -4.64
N ASP A 71 4.57 13.11 -5.53
CA ASP A 71 5.98 13.28 -5.23
C ASP A 71 6.27 14.62 -4.52
N GLN A 72 7.55 14.96 -4.34
CA GLN A 72 7.94 16.21 -3.67
C GLN A 72 7.63 17.48 -4.47
N LEU A 73 7.29 17.37 -5.76
CA LEU A 73 6.88 18.47 -6.61
C LEU A 73 5.35 18.58 -6.72
N GLU A 74 4.62 17.80 -5.92
CA GLU A 74 3.17 17.67 -5.96
C GLU A 74 2.63 17.09 -7.27
N ASP A 75 3.48 16.42 -8.06
CA ASP A 75 3.07 15.72 -9.26
C ASP A 75 2.50 14.35 -8.90
N PRO A 76 1.39 13.92 -9.53
CA PRO A 76 0.80 12.62 -9.25
C PRO A 76 1.70 11.50 -9.79
N VAL A 77 2.03 10.54 -8.92
CA VAL A 77 2.93 9.43 -9.24
C VAL A 77 2.28 8.07 -9.04
N LYS A 78 2.84 7.05 -9.69
CA LYS A 78 2.41 5.66 -9.47
C LYS A 78 2.88 5.19 -8.09
N VAL A 79 2.08 4.32 -7.49
CA VAL A 79 2.38 3.72 -6.19
C VAL A 79 2.88 2.29 -6.36
N PHE A 80 3.86 1.94 -5.53
CA PHE A 80 4.30 0.57 -5.27
C PHE A 80 4.48 0.43 -3.76
N GLY A 81 4.13 -0.73 -3.22
CA GLY A 81 4.19 -0.98 -1.78
C GLY A 81 2.94 -1.68 -1.26
N THR A 82 2.77 -1.67 0.06
CA THR A 82 1.63 -2.29 0.72
C THR A 82 0.75 -1.24 1.38
N PHE A 83 -0.50 -1.21 0.96
CA PHE A 83 -1.55 -0.41 1.56
C PHE A 83 -2.16 -1.15 2.75
N HIS A 84 -2.40 -0.43 3.83
CA HIS A 84 -3.22 -0.84 4.96
C HIS A 84 -4.42 0.10 5.05
N PHE A 85 -5.59 -0.43 4.74
CA PHE A 85 -6.85 0.28 4.91
C PHE A 85 -7.48 -0.16 6.22
N GLU A 86 -7.91 0.80 7.03
CA GLU A 86 -8.65 0.54 8.26
C GLU A 86 -9.90 1.43 8.29
N LEU A 87 -11.05 0.83 8.55
CA LEU A 87 -12.30 1.55 8.72
C LEU A 87 -12.78 1.43 10.16
N TYR A 88 -13.03 2.56 10.81
CA TYR A 88 -13.51 2.64 12.18
C TYR A 88 -14.86 3.36 12.24
N GLU A 89 -15.74 2.96 13.15
CA GLU A 89 -16.85 3.80 13.56
C GLU A 89 -16.32 5.08 14.23
N ARG A 90 -16.98 6.21 14.03
CA ARG A 90 -16.60 7.45 14.73
C ARG A 90 -17.37 7.58 16.04
N ARG A 91 -16.66 7.75 17.15
CA ARG A 91 -17.26 8.13 18.44
C ARG A 91 -17.37 9.65 18.56
N PRO A 92 -18.58 10.25 18.53
CA PRO A 92 -18.74 11.69 18.69
C PRO A 92 -18.39 12.12 20.12
N ALA A 93 -17.85 13.35 20.25
CA ALA A 93 -17.53 13.97 21.54
C ALA A 93 -16.56 13.19 22.45
N SER A 94 -15.75 12.29 21.88
CA SER A 94 -14.65 11.59 22.55
C SER A 94 -13.31 12.26 22.21
N SER A 95 -12.36 12.23 23.15
CA SER A 95 -10.98 12.66 22.90
C SER A 95 -10.25 11.72 21.93
N ASP A 96 -10.63 10.44 21.95
CA ASP A 96 -10.25 9.44 20.95
C ASP A 96 -11.46 9.18 20.03
N PRO A 97 -11.42 9.68 18.78
CA PRO A 97 -12.57 9.59 17.88
C PRO A 97 -12.75 8.19 17.28
N PHE A 98 -11.79 7.27 17.45
CA PHE A 98 -11.84 5.92 16.89
C PHE A 98 -12.75 5.02 17.74
N GLY A 99 -13.80 4.48 17.13
CA GLY A 99 -14.71 3.50 17.73
C GLY A 99 -14.32 2.06 17.38
N GLU A 100 -15.33 1.21 17.18
CA GLU A 100 -15.12 -0.16 16.74
C GLU A 100 -14.47 -0.20 15.34
N ARG A 101 -13.51 -1.09 15.14
CA ARG A 101 -12.92 -1.34 13.83
C ARG A 101 -13.86 -2.22 13.01
N ILE A 102 -14.39 -1.66 11.93
CA ILE A 102 -15.29 -2.35 11.00
C ILE A 102 -14.54 -3.29 10.06
N GLY A 103 -13.31 -2.94 9.68
CA GLY A 103 -12.51 -3.79 8.81
C GLY A 103 -11.05 -3.33 8.66
N PHE A 104 -10.22 -4.28 8.23
CA PHE A 104 -8.81 -4.09 7.92
C PHE A 104 -8.46 -4.83 6.63
N TRP A 105 -7.84 -4.13 5.68
CA TRP A 105 -7.49 -4.71 4.39
C TRP A 105 -6.04 -4.38 4.03
N PRO A 106 -5.13 -5.37 4.07
CA PRO A 106 -3.81 -5.24 3.47
C PRO A 106 -3.90 -5.49 1.95
N VAL A 107 -3.35 -4.57 1.15
CA VAL A 107 -3.29 -4.71 -0.32
C VAL A 107 -1.90 -4.36 -0.81
N THR A 108 -1.22 -5.32 -1.44
CA THR A 108 0.12 -5.12 -2.00
C THR A 108 0.06 -4.82 -3.49
N ILE A 109 0.79 -3.80 -3.92
CA ILE A 109 1.06 -3.44 -5.32
C ILE A 109 2.57 -3.54 -5.54
N ASP A 110 3.01 -4.68 -6.04
CA ASP A 110 4.43 -5.03 -6.27
C ASP A 110 4.71 -5.48 -7.72
N SER A 111 3.66 -5.55 -8.53
CA SER A 111 3.70 -6.10 -9.89
C SER A 111 2.87 -5.25 -10.84
N HIS A 112 3.17 -5.38 -12.13
CA HIS A 112 2.40 -4.72 -13.18
C HIS A 112 0.93 -5.16 -13.17
N GLU A 113 0.65 -6.43 -12.91
CA GLU A 113 -0.73 -6.95 -12.82
C GLU A 113 -1.48 -6.33 -11.65
N ALA A 114 -0.87 -6.27 -10.45
CA ALA A 114 -1.47 -5.61 -9.30
C ALA A 114 -1.73 -4.12 -9.56
N LEU A 115 -0.75 -3.44 -10.18
CA LEU A 115 -0.90 -2.03 -10.58
C LEU A 115 -2.08 -1.86 -11.55
N ALA A 116 -2.16 -2.68 -12.61
CA ALA A 116 -3.23 -2.62 -13.60
C ALA A 116 -4.61 -2.96 -12.99
N ARG A 117 -4.66 -3.84 -12.00
CA ARG A 117 -5.90 -4.25 -11.32
C ARG A 117 -6.55 -3.12 -10.54
N TYR A 118 -5.76 -2.31 -9.83
CA TYR A 118 -6.30 -1.27 -8.94
C TYR A 118 -6.29 0.13 -9.57
N ARG A 119 -5.54 0.35 -10.64
CA ARG A 119 -5.51 1.64 -11.34
C ARG A 119 -6.86 1.95 -11.99
N ASP A 120 -7.31 3.19 -11.86
CA ASP A 120 -8.49 3.70 -12.55
C ASP A 120 -8.20 3.85 -14.06
N ARG A 121 -9.13 3.42 -14.91
CA ARG A 121 -8.97 3.52 -16.37
C ARG A 121 -9.02 4.94 -16.90
N SER A 122 -9.83 5.80 -16.28
CA SER A 122 -10.06 7.17 -16.71
C SER A 122 -9.04 8.14 -16.15
N SER A 123 -8.52 7.85 -14.94
CA SER A 123 -7.47 8.62 -14.29
C SER A 123 -6.26 7.74 -13.96
N PRO A 124 -5.18 7.80 -14.76
CA PRO A 124 -4.03 6.90 -14.65
C PRO A 124 -3.26 6.98 -13.33
N PHE A 125 -3.53 7.97 -12.49
CA PHE A 125 -2.87 8.20 -11.21
C PHE A 125 -3.77 7.93 -10.01
N PHE A 126 -5.04 7.60 -10.24
CA PHE A 126 -5.96 7.19 -9.17
C PHE A 126 -5.97 5.67 -9.05
N PHE A 127 -6.03 5.20 -7.81
CA PHE A 127 -6.10 3.79 -7.48
C PHE A 127 -7.38 3.53 -6.70
N CYS A 128 -8.18 2.58 -7.17
CA CYS A 128 -9.52 2.26 -6.70
C CYS A 128 -9.55 0.88 -6.04
N PHE A 129 -9.86 0.85 -4.75
CA PHE A 129 -9.90 -0.34 -3.92
C PHE A 129 -11.31 -0.59 -3.39
N PRO A 130 -12.08 -1.54 -3.94
CA PRO A 130 -13.32 -2.01 -3.36
C PRO A 130 -12.97 -3.00 -2.25
N LEU A 131 -13.22 -2.57 -1.03
CA LEU A 131 -12.91 -3.27 0.18
C LEU A 131 -14.21 -3.89 0.70
N LYS A 132 -14.33 -5.21 0.55
CA LYS A 132 -15.53 -5.94 0.99
C LYS A 132 -15.57 -5.97 2.52
N LEU A 133 -16.74 -5.67 3.08
CA LEU A 133 -16.98 -5.71 4.51
C LEU A 133 -17.10 -7.16 4.98
N GLU A 134 -16.57 -7.45 6.17
CA GLU A 134 -16.73 -8.75 6.82
C GLU A 134 -18.18 -8.96 7.30
N ASN A 135 -18.78 -7.90 7.84
CA ASN A 135 -20.14 -7.90 8.40
C ASN A 135 -21.04 -6.87 7.67
N PRO A 136 -21.47 -7.16 6.43
CA PRO A 136 -22.39 -6.29 5.70
C PRO A 136 -23.83 -6.38 6.26
N PRO A 137 -24.69 -5.36 6.04
CA PRO A 137 -24.41 -4.09 5.37
C PRO A 137 -23.77 -3.05 6.31
N LEU A 138 -23.05 -2.08 5.73
CA LEU A 138 -22.62 -0.88 6.45
C LEU A 138 -23.84 -0.14 7.01
N ARG A 139 -23.82 0.18 8.30
CA ARG A 139 -24.91 0.91 8.94
C ARG A 139 -24.84 2.40 8.63
N PRO A 140 -25.94 3.16 8.67
CA PRO A 140 -25.88 4.62 8.60
C PRO A 140 -25.05 5.17 9.77
N GLY A 141 -24.13 6.10 9.49
CA GLY A 141 -23.24 6.65 10.51
C GLY A 141 -22.08 7.46 9.93
N THR A 142 -21.20 7.90 10.82
CA THR A 142 -19.93 8.53 10.47
C THR A 142 -18.80 7.58 10.79
N TYR A 143 -17.84 7.48 9.89
CA TYR A 143 -16.71 6.57 9.94
C TYR A 143 -15.40 7.34 9.76
N ILE A 144 -14.31 6.75 10.23
CA ILE A 144 -12.94 7.22 9.98
C ILE A 144 -12.25 6.15 9.15
N LEU A 145 -11.81 6.53 7.97
CA LEU A 145 -11.03 5.70 7.07
C LEU A 145 -9.57 6.14 7.15
N ASN A 146 -8.72 5.23 7.60
CA ASN A 146 -7.28 5.39 7.62
C ASN A 146 -6.67 4.62 6.46
N VAL A 147 -5.75 5.26 5.74
CA VAL A 147 -4.94 4.60 4.72
C VAL A 147 -3.48 4.83 5.03
N ARG A 148 -2.72 3.74 5.19
CA ARG A 148 -1.25 3.78 5.23
C ARG A 148 -0.68 3.12 4.00
N LEU A 149 0.37 3.69 3.42
CA LEU A 149 1.18 3.05 2.38
C LEU A 149 2.59 2.86 2.91
N MET A 150 3.04 1.61 3.00
CA MET A 150 4.43 1.27 3.24
C MET A 150 5.14 1.18 1.89
N ALA A 151 5.92 2.21 1.56
CA ALA A 151 6.69 2.25 0.33
C ALA A 151 7.94 1.36 0.43
N PRO A 152 8.45 0.82 -0.69
CA PRO A 152 9.65 -0.04 -0.71
C PRO A 152 10.91 0.61 -0.10
N GLY A 153 10.98 1.94 -0.08
CA GLY A 153 12.07 2.70 0.54
C GLY A 153 12.01 2.77 2.08
N GLY A 154 11.04 2.11 2.72
CA GLY A 154 10.82 2.14 4.17
C GLY A 154 9.99 3.33 4.66
N GLU A 155 9.72 4.30 3.79
CA GLU A 155 8.83 5.42 4.09
C GLU A 155 7.39 4.93 4.25
N THR A 156 6.69 5.47 5.24
CA THR A 156 5.26 5.22 5.46
C THR A 156 4.50 6.51 5.22
N LEU A 157 3.60 6.49 4.24
CA LEU A 157 2.69 7.59 3.94
C LEU A 157 1.33 7.29 4.59
N PHE A 158 0.60 8.34 4.96
CA PHE A 158 -0.67 8.20 5.66
C PHE A 158 -1.66 9.28 5.23
N ASP A 159 -2.94 8.91 5.20
CA ASP A 159 -4.04 9.86 5.14
C ASP A 159 -5.27 9.35 5.89
N GLU A 160 -6.10 10.28 6.36
CA GLU A 160 -7.35 10.04 7.08
C GLU A 160 -8.52 10.72 6.38
N TYR A 161 -9.61 9.99 6.21
CA TYR A 161 -10.84 10.51 5.61
C TYR A 161 -12.06 10.23 6.48
N ARG A 162 -12.84 11.27 6.75
CA ARG A 162 -14.16 11.14 7.38
C ARG A 162 -15.18 10.72 6.33
N LEU A 163 -15.68 9.50 6.45
CA LEU A 163 -16.73 8.97 5.58
C LEU A 163 -18.09 9.08 6.28
N GLU A 164 -19.03 9.78 5.64
CA GLU A 164 -20.42 9.86 6.11
C GLU A 164 -21.32 9.00 5.24
N PHE A 165 -22.10 8.12 5.87
CA PHE A 165 -23.10 7.31 5.18
C PHE A 165 -24.48 7.51 5.80
N LYS A 166 -25.42 8.03 5.00
CA LYS A 166 -26.78 8.33 5.46
C LYS A 166 -27.74 7.14 5.36
N GLY A 167 -27.25 5.96 4.97
CA GLY A 167 -28.09 4.80 4.67
C GLY A 167 -28.63 4.78 3.24
N GLY A 168 -29.46 3.79 2.95
CA GLY A 168 -30.09 3.61 1.65
C GLY A 168 -29.28 2.77 0.68
N ARG A 169 -29.74 2.74 -0.58
CA ARG A 169 -29.08 1.99 -1.65
C ARG A 169 -27.82 2.68 -2.11
N VAL A 170 -26.83 1.87 -2.47
CA VAL A 170 -25.53 2.35 -2.95
C VAL A 170 -25.23 1.84 -4.36
N PRO A 171 -24.41 2.57 -5.14
CA PRO A 171 -24.09 2.19 -6.51
C PRO A 171 -23.12 0.99 -6.54
N PRO A 172 -22.99 0.31 -7.69
CA PRO A 172 -21.95 -0.69 -7.87
C PRO A 172 -20.54 -0.07 -7.84
N PRO A 173 -19.49 -0.89 -7.70
CA PRO A 173 -18.11 -0.46 -7.90
C PRO A 173 -17.93 0.23 -9.26
N ARG A 174 -16.96 1.14 -9.35
CA ARG A 174 -16.65 1.78 -10.62
C ARG A 174 -16.17 0.77 -11.67
N PRO A 175 -16.50 1.00 -12.95
CA PRO A 175 -15.94 0.21 -14.04
C PRO A 175 -14.41 0.33 -14.02
N ARG A 176 -13.73 -0.81 -14.11
CA ARG A 176 -12.28 -0.90 -14.23
C ARG A 176 -11.85 -1.37 -15.60
#